data_AF-A0A2N1HGN7-F1
#
_entry.id   AF-A0A2N1HGN7-F1
#
_cell.length_a   1.000
_cell.length_b   1.000
_cell.length_c   1.000
_cell.angle_alpha   90.00
_cell.angle_beta   90.00
_cell.angle_gamma   90.00
#
_symmetry.space_group_name_H-M   'P 1'
#
loop_
_entity.id
_entity.type
_entity.pdbx_description
1 polymer ?
#
loop_
_entity_poly.entity_id
_entity_poly.type
_entity_poly.pdbx_seq_one_letter_code
_entity_poly.pdbx_strand_id
1 'polypeptide(L)'
;MNLIPFAYLASTQELVDVADVPSGKDCQCVCPSCKIPLIAKKGMVKEWHFAHDSQFIDKEQTEPCDFSWAVAVKMMIKQLLMDGTEISLPDYHMELPSIGYKSTNQKVLITKPSRVKYSNPTLKEYGCDIILEVGGKKLGLIFFMSKKNTMDEQTIDPHLVGLIGVDINGFAYDETGKAINHLRAYLKLSIESHVRSKSWLYHARQRSVIEKELQRQRTLKNLELSRDARLGRNKALDTTVDKFQSSWFCVACKHSYQGENIGLNPCPKCNSHFYRKAV
;
A
#
# COMPACT_ATOMS: atom_id res chain seq x y z
N MET A 1 -22.88 23.64 15.14
CA MET A 1 -22.60 24.63 14.08
C MET A 1 -21.51 24.06 13.20
N ASN A 2 -21.77 23.87 11.91
CA ASN A 2 -20.75 23.43 10.96
C ASN A 2 -19.75 24.57 10.76
N LEU A 3 -18.49 24.36 11.12
CA LEU A 3 -17.41 25.30 10.84
C LEU A 3 -17.08 25.19 9.34
N ILE A 4 -17.22 26.28 8.61
CA ILE A 4 -16.97 26.33 7.17
C ILE A 4 -15.54 26.83 6.95
N PRO A 5 -14.60 26.00 6.48
CA PRO A 5 -13.20 26.42 6.30
C PRO A 5 -12.95 27.18 5.00
N PHE A 6 -13.81 26.98 3.99
CA PHE A 6 -13.60 27.49 2.65
C PHE A 6 -14.88 28.13 2.09
N ALA A 7 -14.70 29.19 1.31
CA ALA A 7 -15.78 29.94 0.68
C ALA A 7 -15.41 30.33 -0.75
N TYR A 8 -16.40 30.64 -1.59
CA TYR A 8 -16.10 31.28 -2.87
C TYR A 8 -15.90 32.77 -2.68
N LEU A 9 -14.85 33.34 -3.29
CA LEU A 9 -14.76 34.78 -3.44
C LEU A 9 -15.79 35.23 -4.48
N ALA A 10 -16.65 36.19 -4.14
CA ALA A 10 -17.78 36.57 -4.99
C ALA A 10 -17.36 37.07 -6.38
N SER A 11 -16.18 37.69 -6.50
CA SER A 11 -15.67 38.26 -7.74
C SER A 11 -15.09 37.24 -8.71
N THR A 12 -14.41 36.20 -8.22
CA THR A 12 -13.67 35.23 -9.06
C THR A 12 -14.29 33.84 -9.08
N GLN A 13 -15.17 33.54 -8.12
CA GLN A 13 -15.63 32.17 -7.82
C GLN A 13 -14.48 31.20 -7.46
N GLU A 14 -13.30 31.72 -7.13
CA GLU A 14 -12.21 30.90 -6.59
C GLU A 14 -12.56 30.50 -5.15
N LEU A 15 -12.30 29.24 -4.81
CA LEU A 15 -12.41 28.78 -3.45
C LEU A 15 -11.21 29.29 -2.64
N VAL A 16 -11.47 30.00 -1.54
CA VAL A 16 -10.48 30.64 -0.68
C VAL A 16 -10.56 30.14 0.76
N ASP A 17 -9.44 30.19 1.47
CA ASP A 17 -9.35 29.94 2.91
C ASP A 17 -9.83 31.16 3.69
N VAL A 18 -10.41 30.93 4.87
CA VAL A 18 -10.66 32.00 5.83
C VAL A 18 -9.37 32.77 6.16
N ALA A 19 -8.21 32.10 6.20
CA ALA A 19 -6.92 32.76 6.40
C ALA A 19 -6.61 33.82 5.33
N ASP A 20 -7.01 33.60 4.09
CA ASP A 20 -6.58 34.37 2.92
C ASP A 20 -7.38 35.66 2.69
N VAL A 21 -8.46 35.89 3.48
CA VAL A 21 -9.39 37.01 3.29
C VAL A 21 -9.44 37.96 4.49
N PRO A 22 -9.89 39.21 4.35
CA PRO A 22 -10.16 40.09 5.50
C PRO A 22 -11.16 39.47 6.50
N SER A 23 -11.09 39.85 7.77
CA SER A 23 -12.09 39.45 8.77
C SER A 23 -13.42 40.17 8.57
N GLY A 24 -14.52 39.56 9.00
CA GLY A 24 -15.84 40.18 8.95
C GLY A 24 -16.49 40.04 7.57
N LYS A 25 -17.33 41.02 7.20
CA LYS A 25 -18.05 41.06 5.92
C LYS A 25 -17.16 41.51 4.76
N ASP A 26 -16.02 42.13 5.07
CA ASP A 26 -15.04 42.61 4.08
C ASP A 26 -14.35 41.46 3.33
N CYS A 27 -14.57 40.20 3.74
CA CYS A 27 -14.12 39.04 3.00
C CYS A 27 -14.79 38.89 1.63
N GLN A 28 -15.98 39.48 1.44
CA GLN A 28 -16.76 39.39 0.19
C GLN A 28 -16.94 37.94 -0.31
N CYS A 29 -17.13 37.03 0.64
CA CYS A 29 -17.23 35.60 0.38
C CYS A 29 -18.68 35.14 0.37
N VAL A 30 -18.98 34.11 -0.42
CA VAL A 30 -20.29 33.46 -0.50
C VAL A 30 -20.19 31.96 -0.27
N CYS A 31 -21.24 31.37 0.31
CA CYS A 31 -21.29 29.95 0.59
C CYS A 31 -21.29 29.13 -0.72
N PRO A 32 -20.40 28.13 -0.89
CA PRO A 32 -20.38 27.33 -2.10
C PRO A 32 -21.68 26.56 -2.38
N SER A 33 -22.40 26.17 -1.32
CA SER A 33 -23.69 25.46 -1.40
C SER A 33 -24.86 26.40 -1.62
N CYS A 34 -25.20 27.25 -0.64
CA CYS A 34 -26.41 28.07 -0.69
C CYS A 34 -26.24 29.47 -1.27
N LYS A 35 -25.02 29.89 -1.61
CA LYS A 35 -24.70 31.23 -2.17
C LYS A 35 -24.93 32.43 -1.25
N ILE A 36 -25.42 32.21 -0.03
CA ILE A 36 -25.58 33.27 0.98
C ILE A 36 -24.22 33.89 1.33
N PRO A 37 -24.15 35.23 1.52
CA PRO A 37 -22.95 35.90 2.01
C PRO A 37 -22.42 35.31 3.33
N LEU A 38 -21.11 35.17 3.41
CA LEU A 38 -20.41 34.65 4.57
C LEU A 38 -19.66 35.77 5.30
N ILE A 39 -19.49 35.59 6.61
CA ILE A 39 -18.69 36.43 7.49
C ILE A 39 -17.45 35.63 7.90
N ALA A 40 -16.25 36.16 7.65
CA ALA A 40 -15.00 35.55 8.09
C ALA A 40 -14.77 35.80 9.58
N LYS A 41 -14.92 34.76 10.41
CA LYS A 41 -14.68 34.85 11.86
C LYS A 41 -13.25 34.44 12.17
N LYS A 42 -12.43 35.45 12.49
CA LYS A 42 -11.04 35.28 12.95
C LYS A 42 -10.94 35.73 14.39
N GLY A 43 -10.36 34.90 15.24
CA GLY A 43 -10.20 35.20 16.66
C GLY A 43 -9.01 34.47 17.28
N MET A 44 -8.65 34.87 18.50
CA MET A 44 -7.55 34.24 19.25
C MET A 44 -7.98 32.97 20.01
N VAL A 45 -9.28 32.83 20.28
CA VAL A 45 -9.83 31.77 21.15
C VAL A 45 -10.51 30.66 20.35
N LYS A 46 -11.22 31.01 19.27
CA LYS A 46 -11.95 30.06 18.43
C LYS A 46 -11.25 29.86 17.10
N GLU A 47 -11.38 28.65 16.55
CA GLU A 47 -10.91 28.30 15.20
C GLU A 47 -11.45 29.28 14.17
N TRP A 48 -10.61 29.63 13.20
CA TRP A 48 -11.03 30.52 12.12
C TRP A 48 -11.99 29.78 11.21
N HIS A 49 -13.12 30.40 10.91
CA HIS A 49 -14.15 29.81 10.07
C HIS A 49 -15.02 30.89 9.43
N PHE A 50 -15.72 30.51 8.37
CA PHE A 50 -16.82 31.27 7.84
C PHE A 50 -18.13 30.92 8.55
N ALA A 51 -19.00 31.92 8.69
CA ALA A 51 -20.37 31.75 9.15
C ALA A 51 -21.33 32.49 8.22
N HIS A 52 -22.52 31.94 8.01
CA HIS A 52 -23.57 32.64 7.26
C HIS A 52 -23.92 33.98 7.91
N ASP A 53 -24.10 35.00 7.09
CA ASP A 53 -24.62 36.28 7.54
C ASP A 53 -26.11 36.15 7.83
N SER A 54 -26.47 36.18 9.11
CA SER A 54 -27.85 36.00 9.57
C SER A 54 -28.82 37.03 8.97
N GLN A 55 -28.33 38.19 8.52
CA GLN A 55 -29.16 39.21 7.88
C GLN A 55 -29.74 38.77 6.52
N PHE A 56 -29.15 37.74 5.91
CA PHE A 56 -29.57 37.20 4.60
C PHE A 56 -30.31 35.85 4.73
N ILE A 57 -30.07 35.10 5.81
CA ILE A 57 -30.73 33.80 6.05
C ILE A 57 -32.24 33.97 6.17
N ASP A 58 -32.71 34.98 6.91
CA ASP A 58 -34.14 35.23 7.13
C ASP A 58 -34.90 35.68 5.88
N LYS A 59 -34.18 36.09 4.81
CA LYS A 59 -34.78 36.65 3.59
C LYS A 59 -34.79 35.70 2.40
N GLU A 60 -33.83 34.78 2.33
CA GLU A 60 -33.59 33.99 1.11
C GLU A 60 -33.61 32.47 1.31
N GLN A 61 -33.62 31.97 2.56
CA GLN A 61 -33.54 30.52 2.83
C GLN A 61 -34.82 29.95 3.42
N THR A 62 -35.48 29.07 2.66
CA THR A 62 -36.59 28.22 3.13
C THR A 62 -36.10 26.95 3.85
N GLU A 63 -34.85 26.53 3.60
CA GLU A 63 -34.25 25.28 4.11
C GLU A 63 -32.84 25.52 4.69
N PRO A 64 -32.42 24.77 5.73
CA PRO A 64 -31.11 24.92 6.34
C PRO A 64 -29.98 24.49 5.39
N CYS A 65 -28.90 25.27 5.34
CA CYS A 65 -27.72 24.93 4.55
C CYS A 65 -27.06 23.63 5.02
N ASP A 66 -26.91 22.65 4.12
CA ASP A 66 -26.28 21.35 4.42
C ASP A 66 -24.74 21.36 4.33
N PHE A 67 -24.13 22.52 4.05
CA PHE A 67 -22.72 22.59 3.73
C PHE A 67 -21.87 22.09 4.91
N SER A 68 -21.11 21.03 4.64
CA SER A 68 -20.30 20.34 5.63
C SER A 68 -18.82 20.56 5.38
N TRP A 69 -18.02 20.42 6.44
CA TRP A 69 -16.57 20.47 6.37
C TRP A 69 -16.01 19.51 5.31
N ALA A 70 -16.56 18.30 5.24
CA ALA A 70 -16.17 17.28 4.29
C ALA A 70 -16.35 17.72 2.83
N VAL A 71 -17.48 18.34 2.51
CA VAL A 71 -17.74 18.87 1.17
C VAL A 71 -16.75 20.00 0.87
N ALA A 72 -16.54 20.92 1.80
CA ALA A 72 -15.60 22.03 1.64
C ALA A 72 -14.17 21.55 1.35
N VAL A 73 -13.67 20.59 2.13
CA VAL A 73 -12.31 20.04 1.95
C VAL A 73 -12.18 19.32 0.61
N LYS A 74 -13.16 18.51 0.21
CA LYS A 74 -13.14 17.85 -1.10
C LYS A 74 -13.11 18.85 -2.24
N MET A 75 -13.85 19.95 -2.14
CA MET A 75 -13.83 21.02 -3.14
C MET A 75 -12.46 21.70 -3.22
N MET A 76 -11.85 22.01 -2.07
CA MET A 76 -10.53 22.62 -2.02
C MET A 76 -9.44 21.69 -2.59
N ILE A 77 -9.46 20.41 -2.24
CA ILE A 77 -8.51 19.42 -2.81
C ILE A 77 -8.64 19.36 -4.33
N LYS A 78 -9.86 19.43 -4.89
CA LYS A 78 -10.07 19.48 -6.34
C LYS A 78 -9.40 20.70 -6.96
N GLN A 79 -9.67 21.90 -6.43
CA GLN A 79 -9.05 23.13 -6.94
C GLN A 79 -7.52 23.08 -6.85
N LEU A 80 -6.96 22.64 -5.71
CA LEU A 80 -5.51 22.48 -5.55
C LEU A 80 -4.88 21.49 -6.54
N LEU A 81 -5.60 20.44 -6.92
CA LEU A 81 -5.16 19.50 -7.95
C LEU A 81 -5.36 20.03 -9.37
N MET A 82 -6.34 20.93 -9.60
CA MET A 82 -6.46 21.63 -10.88
C MET A 82 -5.28 22.57 -11.11
N ASP A 83 -4.81 23.23 -10.05
CA ASP A 83 -3.73 24.23 -10.11
C ASP A 83 -2.33 23.61 -9.92
N GLY A 84 -2.25 22.36 -9.46
CA GLY A 84 -1.01 21.69 -9.13
C GLY A 84 -0.41 20.91 -10.30
N THR A 85 0.81 20.38 -10.08
CA THR A 85 1.53 19.59 -11.10
C THR A 85 2.24 18.36 -10.54
N GLU A 86 2.31 18.20 -9.21
CA GLU A 86 3.02 17.11 -8.56
C GLU A 86 2.22 16.49 -7.42
N ILE A 87 2.39 15.18 -7.23
CA ILE A 87 1.78 14.43 -6.13
C ILE A 87 2.72 13.32 -5.64
N SER A 88 2.88 13.22 -4.33
CA SER A 88 3.50 12.05 -3.68
C SER A 88 2.51 10.89 -3.59
N LEU A 89 2.93 9.71 -4.02
CA LEU A 89 2.20 8.45 -3.96
C LEU A 89 2.82 7.53 -2.90
N PRO A 90 2.00 6.86 -2.07
CA PRO A 90 2.47 5.94 -1.05
C PRO A 90 3.08 4.68 -1.68
N ASP A 91 3.76 3.88 -0.85
CA ASP A 91 4.01 2.50 -1.20
C ASP A 91 2.70 1.70 -1.20
N TYR A 92 2.72 0.51 -1.80
CA TYR A 92 1.58 -0.39 -1.78
C TYR A 92 2.01 -1.80 -1.45
N HIS A 93 1.36 -2.37 -0.44
CA HIS A 93 1.54 -3.74 -0.03
C HIS A 93 0.23 -4.50 -0.10
N MET A 94 0.30 -5.78 -0.48
CA MET A 94 -0.81 -6.71 -0.40
C MET A 94 -0.45 -7.90 0.47
N GLU A 95 -1.44 -8.42 1.18
CA GLU A 95 -1.30 -9.65 1.95
C GLU A 95 -1.68 -10.84 1.06
N LEU A 96 -0.74 -11.76 0.90
CA LEU A 96 -0.97 -13.02 0.20
C LEU A 96 -0.89 -14.18 1.18
N PRO A 97 -1.80 -15.17 1.10
CA PRO A 97 -1.69 -16.38 1.90
C PRO A 97 -0.43 -17.14 1.50
N SER A 98 0.40 -17.51 2.48
CA SER A 98 1.58 -18.32 2.22
C SER A 98 1.19 -19.73 1.81
N ILE A 99 1.76 -20.23 0.72
CA ILE A 99 1.58 -21.61 0.27
C ILE A 99 2.53 -22.52 1.09
N GLY A 100 2.06 -23.11 2.20
CA GLY A 100 2.89 -23.99 3.05
C GLY A 100 2.29 -24.33 4.42
N TYR A 101 3.05 -25.04 5.26
CA TYR A 101 2.61 -25.54 6.58
C TYR A 101 2.44 -24.44 7.66
N LYS A 102 3.01 -23.24 7.44
CA LYS A 102 2.81 -22.07 8.30
C LYS A 102 1.97 -21.04 7.55
N SER A 103 0.67 -21.03 7.86
CA SER A 103 -0.33 -20.13 7.27
C SER A 103 -0.25 -18.71 7.84
N THR A 104 0.89 -18.03 7.68
CA THR A 104 0.97 -16.59 7.94
C THR A 104 0.86 -15.84 6.62
N ASN A 105 0.07 -14.79 6.55
CA ASN A 105 0.04 -13.93 5.37
C ASN A 105 1.41 -13.30 5.14
N GLN A 106 1.90 -13.37 3.90
CA GLN A 106 3.11 -12.68 3.48
C GLN A 106 2.73 -11.31 2.92
N LYS A 107 3.42 -10.27 3.38
CA LYS A 107 3.31 -8.92 2.80
C LYS A 107 4.16 -8.82 1.54
N VAL A 108 3.54 -8.41 0.44
CA VAL A 108 4.17 -8.31 -0.88
C VAL A 108 4.11 -6.87 -1.34
N LEU A 109 5.27 -6.30 -1.67
CA LEU A 109 5.38 -4.94 -2.18
C LEU A 109 4.96 -4.88 -3.66
N ILE A 110 3.91 -4.13 -3.95
CA ILE A 110 3.41 -3.87 -5.31
C ILE A 110 4.11 -2.67 -5.93
N THR A 111 4.27 -1.59 -5.15
CA THR A 111 5.03 -0.41 -5.58
C THR A 111 5.74 0.26 -4.40
N LYS A 112 6.93 0.80 -4.69
CA LYS A 112 7.65 1.73 -3.82
C LYS A 112 6.94 3.09 -3.79
N PRO A 113 7.18 3.92 -2.75
CA PRO A 113 6.67 5.28 -2.75
C PRO A 113 7.35 6.08 -3.88
N SER A 114 6.65 7.05 -4.44
CA SER A 114 7.16 7.86 -5.54
C SER A 114 6.54 9.24 -5.56
N ARG A 115 7.29 10.25 -6.01
CA ARG A 115 6.74 11.56 -6.36
C ARG A 115 6.62 11.63 -7.87
N VAL A 116 5.44 11.95 -8.37
CA VAL A 116 5.16 11.98 -9.81
C VAL A 116 4.63 13.35 -10.23
N LYS A 117 5.00 13.75 -11.45
CA LYS A 117 4.37 14.87 -12.15
C LYS A 117 3.07 14.39 -12.80
N TYR A 118 2.07 15.26 -12.82
CA TYR A 118 0.81 15.01 -13.51
C TYR A 118 0.37 16.20 -14.35
N SER A 119 -0.55 15.93 -15.27
CA SER A 119 -1.21 16.91 -16.13
C SER A 119 -2.69 16.57 -16.30
N ASN A 120 -3.42 17.47 -16.99
CA ASN A 120 -4.80 17.27 -17.43
C ASN A 120 -5.76 16.76 -16.34
N PRO A 121 -5.88 17.47 -15.20
CA PRO A 121 -6.82 17.09 -14.16
C PRO A 121 -8.28 17.19 -14.68
N THR A 122 -9.03 16.10 -14.61
CA THR A 122 -10.46 16.05 -15.01
C THR A 122 -11.35 15.61 -13.85
N LEU A 123 -12.48 16.30 -13.66
CA LEU A 123 -13.39 16.04 -12.53
C LEU A 123 -14.49 15.04 -12.90
N LYS A 124 -14.88 14.19 -11.94
CA LYS A 124 -16.07 13.32 -12.01
C LYS A 124 -16.12 12.37 -13.21
N GLU A 125 -14.98 11.78 -13.59
CA GLU A 125 -14.87 10.79 -14.65
C GLU A 125 -14.55 9.41 -14.05
N TYR A 126 -15.05 8.33 -14.67
CA TYR A 126 -14.85 6.92 -14.23
C TYR A 126 -15.16 6.65 -12.74
N GLY A 127 -16.16 7.33 -12.17
CA GLY A 127 -16.51 7.20 -10.76
C GLY A 127 -15.46 7.75 -9.77
N CYS A 128 -14.46 8.48 -10.27
CA CYS A 128 -13.45 9.15 -9.48
C CYS A 128 -13.88 10.59 -9.14
N ASP A 129 -13.37 11.13 -8.03
CA ASP A 129 -13.55 12.55 -7.71
C ASP A 129 -12.76 13.44 -8.67
N ILE A 130 -11.58 12.98 -9.08
CA ILE A 130 -10.68 13.61 -10.04
C ILE A 130 -9.76 12.55 -10.68
N ILE A 131 -9.40 12.75 -11.94
CA ILE A 131 -8.41 11.95 -12.67
C ILE A 131 -7.23 12.84 -13.01
N LEU A 132 -6.03 12.28 -12.88
CA LEU A 132 -4.77 12.92 -13.25
C LEU A 132 -4.09 12.08 -14.33
N GLU A 133 -3.35 12.72 -15.24
CA GLU A 133 -2.52 12.02 -16.22
C GLU A 133 -1.06 11.97 -15.75
N VAL A 134 -0.53 10.76 -15.55
CA VAL A 134 0.85 10.51 -15.10
C VAL A 134 1.56 9.67 -16.15
N GLY A 135 2.51 10.29 -16.87
CA GLY A 135 3.28 9.60 -17.92
C GLY A 135 2.42 9.01 -19.04
N GLY A 136 1.40 9.75 -19.48
CA GLY A 136 0.46 9.31 -20.52
C GLY A 136 -0.63 8.35 -20.04
N LYS A 137 -0.76 8.13 -18.74
CA LYS A 137 -1.68 7.13 -18.14
C LYS A 137 -2.60 7.78 -17.12
N LYS A 138 -3.85 7.33 -17.05
CA LYS A 138 -4.85 7.90 -16.13
C LYS A 138 -4.73 7.30 -14.73
N LEU A 139 -4.62 8.17 -13.73
CA LEU A 139 -4.60 7.86 -12.30
C LEU A 139 -5.83 8.50 -11.64
N GLY A 140 -6.72 7.67 -11.09
CA GLY A 140 -7.93 8.14 -10.43
C GLY A 140 -7.70 8.44 -8.95
N LEU A 141 -8.36 9.46 -8.42
CA LEU A 141 -8.42 9.78 -6.99
C LEU A 141 -9.87 9.76 -6.50
N ILE A 142 -10.12 9.18 -5.32
CA ILE A 142 -11.41 9.21 -4.63
C ILE A 142 -11.23 9.72 -3.20
N PHE A 143 -12.09 10.64 -2.79
CA PHE A 143 -12.06 11.25 -1.47
C PHE A 143 -13.14 10.66 -0.56
N PHE A 144 -12.75 10.21 0.63
CA PHE A 144 -13.65 9.58 1.59
C PHE A 144 -13.38 10.04 3.02
N MET A 145 -14.38 9.85 3.89
CA MET A 145 -14.28 10.08 5.33
C MET A 145 -14.26 8.78 6.14
N SER A 146 -14.57 7.65 5.52
CA SER A 146 -14.55 6.35 6.19
C SER A 146 -13.59 5.46 5.43
N LYS A 147 -12.87 4.60 6.17
CA LYS A 147 -11.89 3.68 5.58
C LYS A 147 -12.50 2.98 4.37
N LYS A 148 -11.91 3.21 3.21
CA LYS A 148 -12.25 2.47 2.00
C LYS A 148 -11.34 1.25 1.91
N ASN A 149 -11.94 0.09 1.71
CA ASN A 149 -11.19 -1.14 1.42
C ASN A 149 -10.65 -1.09 -0.02
N THR A 150 -9.67 -1.94 -0.29
CA THR A 150 -9.20 -2.20 -1.66
C THR A 150 -10.38 -2.57 -2.55
N MET A 151 -10.40 -2.03 -3.77
CA MET A 151 -11.46 -2.28 -4.72
C MET A 151 -11.11 -3.49 -5.60
N ASP A 152 -12.12 -4.25 -5.98
CA ASP A 152 -11.94 -5.35 -6.94
C ASP A 152 -11.56 -4.74 -8.29
N GLU A 153 -10.53 -5.30 -8.93
CA GLU A 153 -10.05 -4.89 -10.26
C GLU A 153 -11.18 -4.89 -11.29
N GLN A 154 -12.16 -5.79 -11.16
CA GLN A 154 -13.32 -5.87 -12.07
C GLN A 154 -14.26 -4.65 -11.98
N THR A 155 -14.21 -3.91 -10.87
CA THR A 155 -15.04 -2.72 -10.64
C THR A 155 -14.36 -1.43 -11.10
N ILE A 156 -13.07 -1.51 -11.48
CA ILE A 156 -12.26 -0.36 -11.88
C ILE A 156 -12.34 -0.19 -13.39
N ASP A 157 -12.46 1.06 -13.84
CA ASP A 157 -12.42 1.37 -15.26
C ASP A 157 -11.07 0.92 -15.87
N PRO A 158 -11.07 0.17 -16.99
CA PRO A 158 -9.86 -0.40 -17.57
C PRO A 158 -8.84 0.64 -18.07
N HIS A 159 -9.23 1.91 -18.23
CA HIS A 159 -8.29 2.98 -18.60
C HIS A 159 -7.46 3.48 -17.41
N LEU A 160 -7.85 3.15 -16.17
CA LEU A 160 -7.13 3.57 -14.96
C LEU A 160 -5.98 2.61 -14.68
N VAL A 161 -4.77 3.16 -14.55
CA VAL A 161 -3.59 2.37 -14.14
C VAL A 161 -3.42 2.29 -12.63
N GLY A 162 -4.23 3.06 -11.90
CA GLY A 162 -4.24 3.11 -10.46
C GLY A 162 -5.40 3.94 -9.93
N LEU A 163 -5.77 3.64 -8.68
CA LEU A 163 -6.78 4.36 -7.94
C LEU A 163 -6.23 4.68 -6.55
N ILE A 164 -6.13 5.97 -6.24
CA ILE A 164 -5.70 6.47 -4.94
C ILE A 164 -6.93 6.87 -4.13
N GLY A 165 -7.00 6.31 -2.94
CA GLY A 165 -7.89 6.75 -1.89
C GLY A 165 -7.28 7.90 -1.11
N VAL A 166 -8.03 8.98 -0.89
CA VAL A 166 -7.64 10.07 0.01
C VAL A 166 -8.62 10.15 1.18
N ASP A 167 -8.13 9.84 2.37
CA ASP A 167 -8.88 10.01 3.62
C ASP A 167 -8.84 11.47 4.05
N ILE A 168 -9.96 12.17 3.88
CA ILE A 168 -10.01 13.59 4.19
C ILE A 168 -9.96 13.88 5.69
N ASN A 169 -10.28 12.91 6.57
CA ASN A 169 -10.16 13.10 8.02
C ASN A 169 -8.70 13.32 8.43
N GLY A 170 -7.75 12.82 7.63
CA GLY A 170 -6.32 13.08 7.83
C GLY A 170 -5.95 14.57 7.70
N PHE A 171 -6.88 15.44 7.30
CA PHE A 171 -6.67 16.88 7.21
C PHE A 171 -7.39 17.72 8.28
N ALA A 172 -8.11 17.09 9.21
CA ALA A 172 -8.87 17.83 10.23
C ALA A 172 -7.97 18.50 11.29
N TYR A 173 -6.84 17.87 11.62
CA TYR A 173 -5.93 18.31 12.67
C TYR A 173 -4.49 18.19 12.21
N ASP A 174 -3.61 19.04 12.73
CA ASP A 174 -2.17 18.92 12.51
C ASP A 174 -1.56 17.77 13.33
N GLU A 175 -0.25 17.56 13.20
CA GLU A 175 0.47 16.50 13.93
C GLU A 175 0.42 16.66 15.46
N THR A 176 0.13 17.87 15.95
CA THR A 176 0.00 18.19 17.39
C THR A 176 -1.45 18.10 17.89
N GLY A 177 -2.40 17.75 17.01
CA GLY A 177 -3.82 17.69 17.33
C GLY A 177 -4.51 19.05 17.39
N LYS A 178 -3.87 20.10 16.88
CA LYS A 178 -4.43 21.46 16.85
C LYS A 178 -5.14 21.69 15.52
N ALA A 179 -6.20 22.50 15.58
CA ALA A 179 -6.91 22.96 14.41
C ALA A 179 -6.03 23.83 13.52
N ILE A 180 -6.20 23.66 12.21
CA ILE A 180 -5.34 24.26 11.20
C ILE A 180 -6.00 25.55 10.68
N ASN A 181 -5.46 26.70 11.10
CA ASN A 181 -5.97 28.00 10.67
C ASN A 181 -5.63 28.33 9.19
N HIS A 182 -4.62 27.69 8.61
CA HIS A 182 -4.21 27.86 7.20
C HIS A 182 -4.43 26.54 6.42
N LEU A 183 -5.68 26.08 6.40
CA LEU A 183 -6.03 24.75 5.90
C LEU A 183 -5.71 24.59 4.40
N ARG A 184 -5.85 25.62 3.56
CA ARG A 184 -5.47 25.59 2.14
C ARG A 184 -4.00 25.28 1.95
N ALA A 185 -3.11 25.99 2.66
CA ALA A 185 -1.67 25.79 2.58
C ALA A 185 -1.28 24.40 3.07
N TYR A 186 -1.90 23.96 4.17
CA TYR A 186 -1.70 22.62 4.71
C TYR A 186 -2.17 21.52 3.75
N LEU A 187 -3.36 21.67 3.15
CA LEU A 187 -3.88 20.73 2.15
C LEU A 187 -2.95 20.65 0.95
N LYS A 188 -2.46 21.79 0.44
CA LYS A 188 -1.52 21.84 -0.68
C LYS A 188 -0.26 21.03 -0.37
N LEU A 189 0.40 21.34 0.75
CA LEU A 189 1.59 20.62 1.19
C LEU A 189 1.32 19.13 1.43
N SER A 190 0.13 18.79 1.94
CA SER A 190 -0.24 17.42 2.22
C SER A 190 -0.51 16.62 0.95
N ILE A 191 -1.14 17.21 -0.06
CA ILE A 191 -1.35 16.58 -1.37
C ILE A 191 -0.01 16.39 -2.08
N GLU A 192 0.82 17.44 -2.15
CA GLU A 192 2.09 17.41 -2.88
C GLU A 192 3.13 16.50 -2.22
N SER A 193 3.24 16.53 -0.89
CA SER A 193 4.39 15.95 -0.19
C SER A 193 4.04 14.78 0.75
N HIS A 194 2.92 14.83 1.48
CA HIS A 194 2.65 13.87 2.55
C HIS A 194 1.84 12.67 2.07
N VAL A 195 2.23 11.45 2.43
CA VAL A 195 1.51 10.22 2.01
C VAL A 195 0.48 9.71 3.03
N ARG A 196 0.43 10.27 4.26
CA ARG A 196 -0.36 9.75 5.38
C ARG A 196 -1.86 9.59 5.08
N SER A 197 -2.44 10.53 4.33
CA SER A 197 -3.85 10.51 3.98
C SER A 197 -4.15 9.78 2.66
N LYS A 198 -3.12 9.23 1.99
CA LYS A 198 -3.23 8.55 0.70
C LYS A 198 -3.00 7.06 0.86
N SER A 199 -3.83 6.25 0.21
CA SER A 199 -3.65 4.81 0.12
C SER A 199 -4.01 4.32 -1.28
N TRP A 200 -3.36 3.25 -1.72
CA TRP A 200 -3.76 2.60 -2.97
C TRP A 200 -5.04 1.77 -2.74
N LEU A 201 -6.06 2.03 -3.55
CA LEU A 201 -7.25 1.20 -3.65
C LEU A 201 -7.12 0.17 -4.76
N TYR A 202 -6.32 0.49 -5.79
CA TYR A 202 -5.99 -0.38 -6.93
C TYR A 202 -4.67 0.08 -7.57
N HIS A 203 -3.86 -0.86 -8.05
CA HIS A 203 -2.71 -0.56 -8.91
C HIS A 203 -2.54 -1.63 -9.99
N ALA A 204 -2.41 -1.24 -11.27
CA ALA A 204 -2.29 -2.16 -12.41
C ALA A 204 -1.14 -3.19 -12.34
N ARG A 205 -0.11 -2.97 -11.51
CA ARG A 205 0.97 -3.95 -11.34
C ARG A 205 0.59 -5.09 -10.40
N GLN A 206 -0.44 -4.93 -9.58
CA GLN A 206 -0.79 -5.84 -8.50
C GLN A 206 -0.94 -7.28 -9.00
N ARG A 207 -1.67 -7.48 -10.09
CA ARG A 207 -1.89 -8.79 -10.70
C ARG A 207 -0.59 -9.49 -11.07
N SER A 208 0.26 -8.82 -11.85
CA SER A 208 1.53 -9.39 -12.31
C SER A 208 2.51 -9.68 -11.17
N VAL A 209 2.49 -8.87 -10.10
CA VAL A 209 3.35 -9.07 -8.92
C VAL A 209 2.85 -10.27 -8.10
N ILE A 210 1.54 -10.37 -7.90
CA ILE A 210 0.91 -11.50 -7.19
C ILE A 210 1.17 -12.81 -7.92
N GLU A 211 0.95 -12.86 -9.24
CA GLU A 211 1.17 -14.07 -10.05
C GLU A 211 2.62 -14.56 -9.95
N LYS A 212 3.59 -13.65 -10.04
CA LYS A 212 5.02 -13.97 -9.87
C LYS A 212 5.33 -14.47 -8.47
N GLU A 213 4.77 -13.85 -7.44
CA GLU A 213 5.02 -14.26 -6.06
C GLU A 213 4.40 -15.62 -5.74
N LEU A 214 3.18 -15.89 -6.21
CA LEU A 214 2.54 -17.20 -6.09
C LEU A 214 3.34 -18.29 -6.81
N GLN A 215 3.85 -17.99 -8.01
CA GLN A 215 4.72 -18.91 -8.73
C GLN A 215 6.01 -19.19 -7.96
N ARG A 216 6.66 -18.15 -7.41
CA ARG A 216 7.85 -18.27 -6.56
C ARG A 216 7.59 -19.17 -5.35
N GLN A 217 6.47 -18.96 -4.64
CA GLN A 217 6.10 -19.78 -3.49
C GLN A 217 5.86 -21.26 -3.88
N ARG A 218 5.18 -21.53 -5.01
CA ARG A 218 4.99 -22.90 -5.52
C ARG A 218 6.32 -23.57 -5.83
N THR A 219 7.24 -22.86 -6.48
CA THR A 219 8.58 -23.37 -6.78
C THR A 219 9.34 -23.72 -5.50
N LEU A 220 9.32 -22.84 -4.50
CA LEU A 220 9.96 -23.11 -3.21
C LEU A 220 9.37 -24.32 -2.49
N LYS A 221 8.04 -24.43 -2.43
CA LYS A 221 7.37 -25.60 -1.84
C LYS A 221 7.75 -26.90 -2.55
N ASN A 222 7.83 -26.90 -3.89
CA ASN A 222 8.24 -28.09 -4.63
C ASN A 222 9.71 -28.48 -4.35
N LEU A 223 10.59 -27.49 -4.14
CA LEU A 223 11.97 -27.73 -3.73
C LEU A 223 12.06 -28.30 -2.30
N GLU A 224 11.26 -27.78 -1.36
CA GLU A 224 11.16 -28.31 0.00
C GLU A 224 10.67 -29.76 0.00
N LEU A 225 9.57 -30.07 -0.69
CA LEU A 225 9.06 -31.44 -0.84
C LEU A 225 10.11 -32.38 -1.45
N SER A 226 10.86 -31.90 -2.45
CA SER A 226 11.93 -32.67 -3.08
C SER A 226 13.09 -32.94 -2.11
N ARG A 227 13.41 -31.97 -1.24
CA ARG A 227 14.44 -32.13 -0.19
C ARG A 227 14.00 -33.12 0.88
N ASP A 228 12.76 -33.01 1.34
CA ASP A 228 12.20 -33.92 2.35
C ASP A 228 12.10 -35.35 1.82
N ALA A 229 11.69 -35.53 0.56
CA ALA A 229 11.65 -36.85 -0.09
C ALA A 229 13.05 -37.48 -0.23
N ARG A 230 14.10 -36.67 -0.45
CA ARG A 230 15.49 -37.15 -0.48
C ARG A 230 15.99 -37.52 0.92
N LEU A 231 15.70 -36.71 1.93
CA LEU A 231 16.06 -37.00 3.32
C LEU A 231 15.36 -38.28 3.83
N GLY A 232 14.07 -38.45 3.52
CA GLY A 232 13.32 -39.68 3.83
C GLY A 232 13.89 -40.92 3.15
N ARG A 233 14.31 -40.81 1.88
CA ARG A 233 14.99 -41.90 1.16
C ARG A 233 16.35 -42.26 1.79
N ASN A 234 17.17 -41.28 2.14
CA ASN A 234 18.46 -41.54 2.79
C ASN A 234 18.29 -42.18 4.17
N LYS A 235 17.22 -41.83 4.91
CA LYS A 235 16.91 -42.44 6.21
C LYS A 235 16.45 -43.90 6.09
N ALA A 236 15.82 -44.28 4.97
CA ALA A 236 15.41 -45.65 4.69
C ALA A 236 16.55 -46.55 4.17
N LEU A 237 17.66 -45.95 3.69
CA LEU A 237 18.86 -46.66 3.22
C LEU A 237 19.88 -46.93 4.33
N ASP A 238 19.60 -46.53 5.57
CA ASP A 238 20.38 -46.92 6.74
C ASP A 238 19.96 -48.32 7.23
N THR A 239 19.98 -49.29 6.30
CA THR A 239 19.98 -50.70 6.67
C THR A 239 21.32 -50.99 7.31
N THR A 240 21.36 -51.20 8.62
CA THR A 240 22.51 -51.74 9.34
C THR A 240 22.87 -53.06 8.68
N VAL A 241 23.91 -53.07 7.83
CA VAL A 241 24.43 -54.32 7.27
C VAL A 241 25.10 -55.04 8.42
N ASP A 242 24.57 -56.21 8.80
CA ASP A 242 25.10 -56.98 9.92
C ASP A 242 26.57 -57.33 9.67
N LYS A 243 27.42 -56.84 10.58
CA LYS A 243 28.85 -57.12 10.60
C LYS A 243 29.07 -58.49 11.24
N PHE A 244 29.62 -59.43 10.48
CA PHE A 244 30.05 -60.72 11.00
C PHE A 244 31.44 -61.09 10.50
N GLN A 245 32.13 -61.97 11.21
CA GLN A 245 33.45 -62.44 10.80
C GLN A 245 33.35 -63.43 9.65
N SER A 246 34.25 -63.28 8.69
CA SER A 246 34.38 -64.13 7.51
C SER A 246 35.86 -64.43 7.24
N SER A 247 36.09 -65.61 6.69
CA SER A 247 37.41 -66.05 6.26
C SER A 247 37.78 -65.41 4.92
N TRP A 248 38.94 -64.75 4.87
CA TRP A 248 39.46 -64.10 3.68
C TRP A 248 40.82 -64.68 3.29
N PHE A 249 41.10 -64.75 2.00
CA PHE A 249 42.38 -65.13 1.43
C PHE A 249 43.01 -63.94 0.71
N CYS A 250 44.19 -63.52 1.15
CA CYS A 250 44.96 -62.48 0.48
C CYS A 250 45.68 -63.05 -0.75
N VAL A 251 45.35 -62.56 -1.94
CA VAL A 251 45.97 -63.03 -3.19
C VAL A 251 47.43 -62.57 -3.31
N ALA A 252 47.77 -61.41 -2.72
CA ALA A 252 49.12 -60.84 -2.81
C ALA A 252 50.17 -61.64 -2.01
N CYS A 253 49.84 -62.08 -0.79
CA CYS A 253 50.78 -62.80 0.08
C CYS A 253 50.36 -64.25 0.38
N LYS A 254 49.30 -64.74 -0.26
CA LYS A 254 48.73 -66.09 -0.13
C LYS A 254 48.43 -66.49 1.31
N HIS A 255 47.94 -65.54 2.12
CA HIS A 255 47.65 -65.75 3.54
C HIS A 255 46.14 -65.71 3.79
N SER A 256 45.63 -66.71 4.52
CA SER A 256 44.26 -66.75 5.00
C SER A 256 44.15 -66.06 6.37
N TYR A 257 43.13 -65.22 6.55
CA TYR A 257 42.88 -64.46 7.77
C TYR A 257 41.40 -64.24 8.02
N GLN A 258 41.01 -63.96 9.27
CA GLN A 258 39.64 -63.56 9.61
C GLN A 258 39.49 -62.03 9.48
N GLY A 259 38.35 -61.58 8.98
CA GLY A 259 38.01 -60.16 8.91
C GLY A 259 36.50 -59.95 8.82
N GLU A 260 36.04 -58.71 8.90
CA GLU A 260 34.63 -58.39 8.70
C GLU A 260 34.18 -58.76 7.27
N ASN A 261 32.93 -59.19 7.12
CA ASN A 261 32.27 -59.43 5.83
C ASN A 261 32.20 -58.17 4.96
N ILE A 262 32.13 -56.99 5.58
CA ILE A 262 32.06 -55.68 4.95
C ILE A 262 33.19 -54.76 5.43
N GLY A 263 33.44 -53.67 4.71
CA GLY A 263 34.47 -52.69 5.08
C GLY A 263 35.91 -53.09 4.70
N LEU A 264 36.84 -52.24 5.10
CA LEU A 264 38.28 -52.42 4.86
C LEU A 264 38.84 -53.46 5.84
N ASN A 265 39.19 -54.65 5.36
CA ASN A 265 39.98 -55.64 6.12
C ASN A 265 41.32 -55.85 5.41
N PRO A 266 42.32 -54.97 5.65
CA PRO A 266 43.66 -55.18 5.12
C PRO A 266 44.22 -56.53 5.57
N CYS A 267 45.01 -57.16 4.71
CA CYS A 267 45.69 -58.38 5.11
C CYS A 267 46.69 -58.08 6.24
N PRO A 268 46.63 -58.77 7.39
CA PRO A 268 47.51 -58.50 8.53
C PRO A 268 49.00 -58.77 8.22
N LYS A 269 49.29 -59.54 7.16
CA LYS A 269 50.65 -59.93 6.79
C LYS A 269 51.33 -58.95 5.83
N CYS A 270 50.60 -58.37 4.88
CA CYS A 270 51.19 -57.49 3.85
C CYS A 270 50.51 -56.12 3.71
N ASN A 271 49.51 -55.84 4.56
CA ASN A 271 48.72 -54.62 4.57
C ASN A 271 48.07 -54.26 3.21
N SER A 272 47.89 -55.25 2.31
CA SER A 272 47.26 -55.04 1.01
C SER A 272 45.74 -54.87 1.17
N HIS A 273 45.19 -53.87 0.49
CA HIS A 273 43.76 -53.54 0.48
C HIS A 273 43.02 -53.98 -0.80
N PHE A 274 43.74 -54.36 -1.86
CA PHE A 274 43.16 -54.48 -3.20
C PHE A 274 42.86 -55.91 -3.67
N TYR A 275 43.43 -56.94 -3.02
CA TYR A 275 43.35 -58.31 -3.53
C TYR A 275 43.05 -59.35 -2.43
N ARG A 276 41.76 -59.50 -2.10
CA ARG A 276 41.25 -60.59 -1.23
C ARG A 276 40.12 -61.36 -1.93
N LYS A 277 40.01 -62.66 -1.63
CA LYS A 277 38.88 -63.52 -2.01
C LYS A 277 38.26 -64.11 -0.74
N ALA A 278 36.94 -64.27 -0.70
CA ALA A 278 36.29 -65.06 0.34
C ALA A 278 36.71 -66.52 0.19
N VAL A 279 36.96 -67.19 1.32
CA VAL A 279 37.31 -68.62 1.39
C VAL A 279 36.05 -69.44 1.60
#